data_AF-A0A5B3G202-F1
#
_entry.id   AF-A0A5B3G202-F1
#
_cell.length_a   1.000
_cell.length_b   1.000
_cell.length_c   1.000
_cell.angle_alpha   90.00
_cell.angle_beta   90.00
_cell.angle_gamma   90.00
#
_symmetry.space_group_name_H-M   'P 1'
#
loop_
_entity.id
_entity.type
_entity.pdbx_description
1 polymer ?
#
loop_
_entity_poly.entity_id
_entity_poly.type
_entity_poly.pdbx_seq_one_letter_code
_entity_poly.pdbx_strand_id
1 'polypeptide(L)'
;MVLDFVFAPGNMFTGDFNYSGFSGTVNFGKPYAWTARPRALKVRYKAQIGKIDKVGSYDPDGASYQDKQDCARIFVAVVNWKAQHGVTSGMTEPAGMWDPAVKTSLDEGAILGYGDLVITQTATGWVEATLPFNWYAKDAANPASAPFSLVISCATSMRGDYLTGCSTNTMQVDDFEWVY
;
A
#
# COMPACT_ATOMS: atom_id res chain seq x y z
N MET A 1 -11.18 -6.61 31.86
CA MET A 1 -10.04 -5.81 31.35
C MET A 1 -10.04 -6.00 29.85
N VAL A 2 -10.61 -5.05 29.10
CA VAL A 2 -10.52 -5.09 27.64
C VAL A 2 -9.09 -4.69 27.32
N LEU A 3 -8.31 -5.60 26.73
CA LEU A 3 -7.06 -5.20 26.11
C LEU A 3 -7.48 -4.26 24.98
N ASP A 4 -7.24 -2.96 25.15
CA ASP A 4 -7.35 -2.00 24.05
C ASP A 4 -6.31 -2.43 23.02
N PHE A 5 -6.73 -3.29 22.10
CA PHE A 5 -5.87 -3.84 21.08
C PHE A 5 -5.29 -2.68 20.27
N VAL A 6 -4.00 -2.79 19.97
CA VAL A 6 -3.28 -1.94 19.03
C VAL A 6 -4.13 -1.80 17.77
N PHE A 7 -4.40 -0.57 17.34
CA PHE A 7 -5.16 -0.33 16.12
C PHE A 7 -4.44 -1.00 14.94
N ALA A 8 -5.17 -1.86 14.22
CA ALA A 8 -4.67 -2.53 13.03
C ALA A 8 -5.59 -2.16 11.85
N PRO A 9 -5.16 -1.29 10.94
CA PRO A 9 -5.95 -0.94 9.76
C PRO A 9 -6.01 -2.12 8.79
N GLY A 10 -7.14 -2.25 8.10
CA GLY A 10 -7.31 -3.29 7.10
C GLY A 10 -6.42 -3.04 5.88
N ASN A 11 -5.73 -4.10 5.42
CA ASN A 11 -4.96 -4.04 4.18
C ASN A 11 -5.06 -5.34 3.37
N MET A 12 -4.73 -5.24 2.08
CA MET A 12 -4.57 -6.36 1.15
C MET A 12 -3.36 -6.05 0.26
N PHE A 13 -2.48 -7.02 0.06
CA PHE A 13 -1.23 -6.79 -0.67
C PHE A 13 -0.71 -8.04 -1.38
N THR A 14 0.18 -7.84 -2.35
CA THR A 14 0.99 -8.92 -2.93
C THR A 14 2.32 -9.03 -2.18
N GLY A 15 2.47 -10.07 -1.38
CA GLY A 15 3.63 -10.24 -0.53
C GLY A 15 3.47 -11.42 0.43
N ASP A 16 4.35 -11.50 1.41
CA ASP A 16 4.25 -12.46 2.51
C ASP A 16 4.02 -11.71 3.84
N PHE A 17 3.15 -12.26 4.68
CA PHE A 17 2.92 -11.71 6.02
C PHE A 17 3.67 -12.54 7.06
N ASN A 18 4.49 -11.88 7.87
CA ASN A 18 5.13 -12.48 9.03
C ASN A 18 4.62 -11.79 10.30
N TYR A 19 4.07 -12.57 11.22
CA TYR A 19 3.62 -12.09 12.51
C TYR A 19 4.53 -12.65 13.61
N SER A 20 5.18 -11.75 14.36
CA SER A 20 6.08 -12.12 15.45
C SER A 20 5.85 -11.21 16.65
N GLY A 21 5.58 -11.81 17.82
CA GLY A 21 5.24 -11.05 19.02
C GLY A 21 3.94 -10.25 18.84
N PHE A 22 4.04 -8.93 18.97
CA PHE A 22 2.95 -7.96 18.73
C PHE A 22 3.25 -7.07 17.52
N SER A 23 4.06 -7.56 16.58
CA SER A 23 4.45 -6.83 15.38
C SER A 23 4.11 -7.68 14.14
N GLY A 24 3.55 -7.02 13.13
CA GLY A 24 3.32 -7.58 11.81
C GLY A 24 4.32 -7.01 10.82
N THR A 25 4.87 -7.85 9.95
CA THR A 25 5.72 -7.44 8.83
C THR A 25 5.09 -7.88 7.52
N VAL A 26 4.79 -6.90 6.67
CA VAL A 26 4.42 -7.13 5.28
C VAL A 26 5.70 -7.15 4.44
N ASN A 27 5.97 -8.26 3.78
CA ASN A 27 7.11 -8.39 2.86
C ASN A 27 6.60 -8.23 1.44
N PHE A 28 6.64 -7.00 0.92
CA PHE A 28 6.16 -6.66 -0.41
C PHE A 28 7.06 -7.24 -1.51
N GLY A 29 6.40 -7.63 -2.60
CA GLY A 29 7.06 -8.14 -3.79
C GLY A 29 6.71 -9.60 -4.03
N LYS A 30 6.27 -9.89 -5.25
CA LYS A 30 6.12 -11.25 -5.77
C LYS A 30 6.69 -11.35 -7.18
N PRO A 31 7.15 -12.54 -7.61
CA PRO A 31 7.43 -12.79 -9.01
C PRO A 31 6.16 -12.57 -9.84
N TYR A 32 6.29 -11.88 -10.97
CA TYR A 32 5.21 -11.70 -11.92
C TYR A 32 5.76 -11.74 -13.35
N ALA A 33 5.15 -12.57 -14.19
CA ALA A 33 5.56 -12.81 -15.57
C ALA A 33 4.98 -11.74 -16.50
N TRP A 34 5.62 -10.58 -16.53
CA TRP A 34 5.20 -9.47 -17.38
C TRP A 34 5.37 -9.78 -18.87
N THR A 35 4.29 -9.74 -19.64
CA THR A 35 4.33 -9.90 -21.12
C THR A 35 4.57 -8.58 -21.84
N ALA A 36 4.09 -7.47 -21.27
CA ALA A 36 4.34 -6.09 -21.72
C ALA A 36 4.32 -5.14 -20.51
N ARG A 37 4.65 -3.87 -20.72
CA ARG A 37 4.51 -2.82 -19.71
C ARG A 37 3.06 -2.32 -19.69
N PRO A 38 2.32 -2.40 -18.58
CA PRO A 38 0.97 -1.83 -18.52
C PRO A 38 1.01 -0.29 -18.60
N ARG A 39 0.02 0.28 -19.27
CA ARG A 39 -0.30 1.71 -19.24
C ARG A 39 -1.07 2.10 -17.98
N ALA A 40 -1.88 1.21 -17.43
CA ALA A 40 -2.64 1.43 -16.21
C ALA A 40 -3.03 0.12 -15.51
N LEU A 41 -3.46 0.23 -14.26
CA LEU A 41 -4.23 -0.79 -13.54
C LEU A 41 -5.68 -0.30 -13.39
N LYS A 42 -6.65 -1.09 -13.86
CA LYS A 42 -8.05 -0.92 -13.49
C LYS A 42 -8.37 -1.71 -12.24
N VAL A 43 -9.25 -1.15 -11.41
CA VAL A 43 -9.76 -1.78 -10.20
C VAL A 43 -11.14 -1.22 -9.88
N ARG A 44 -12.01 -2.04 -9.31
CA ARG A 44 -13.28 -1.58 -8.73
C ARG A 44 -13.14 -1.49 -7.22
N TYR A 45 -13.68 -0.44 -6.62
CA TYR A 45 -13.66 -0.29 -5.17
C TYR A 45 -14.97 0.24 -4.58
N LYS A 46 -15.18 -0.06 -3.30
CA LYS A 46 -16.07 0.66 -2.38
C LYS A 46 -15.24 1.06 -1.18
N ALA A 47 -15.52 2.22 -0.60
CA ALA A 47 -14.79 2.69 0.56
C ALA A 47 -15.70 3.48 1.50
N GLN A 48 -15.52 3.30 2.80
CA GLN A 48 -16.02 4.21 3.82
C GLN A 48 -14.83 4.96 4.40
N ILE A 49 -14.88 6.29 4.34
CA ILE A 49 -13.82 7.18 4.83
C ILE A 49 -14.38 8.04 5.96
N GLY A 50 -13.75 7.94 7.13
CA GLY A 50 -14.04 8.72 8.31
C GLY A 50 -12.88 9.65 8.70
N LYS A 51 -12.90 10.08 9.96
CA LYS A 51 -11.82 10.86 10.56
C LYS A 51 -10.90 9.96 11.35
N ILE A 52 -9.63 10.32 11.40
CA ILE A 52 -8.61 9.61 12.18
C ILE A 52 -8.93 9.72 13.67
N ASP A 53 -9.24 8.59 14.29
CA ASP A 53 -9.55 8.44 15.71
C ASP A 53 -8.52 7.57 16.45
N LYS A 54 -7.58 6.97 15.69
CA LYS A 54 -6.45 6.21 16.21
C LYS A 54 -5.16 6.85 15.72
N VAL A 55 -4.27 7.15 16.66
CA VAL A 55 -2.94 7.72 16.39
C VAL A 55 -1.91 6.79 16.98
N GLY A 56 -1.01 6.28 16.16
CA GLY A 56 0.05 5.39 16.61
C GLY A 56 1.12 6.14 17.40
N SER A 57 1.63 5.51 18.46
CA SER A 57 2.58 6.14 19.39
C SER A 57 3.92 6.52 18.76
N TYR A 58 4.28 5.91 17.62
CA TYR A 58 5.53 6.15 16.89
C TYR A 58 5.27 6.82 15.52
N ASP A 59 4.07 7.33 15.29
CA ASP A 59 3.81 8.16 14.12
C ASP A 59 4.46 9.54 14.33
N PRO A 60 5.50 9.91 13.56
CA PRO A 60 6.19 11.19 13.76
C PRO A 60 5.27 12.41 13.53
N ASP A 61 4.21 12.24 12.72
CA ASP A 61 3.26 13.30 12.41
C ASP A 61 1.89 13.07 13.02
N GLY A 62 1.70 12.00 13.82
CA GLY A 62 0.38 11.48 14.20
C GLY A 62 -0.55 12.52 14.82
N ALA A 63 0.00 13.41 15.66
CA ALA A 63 -0.76 14.49 16.29
C ALA A 63 -1.36 15.48 15.27
N SER A 64 -0.70 15.71 14.13
CA SER A 64 -1.22 16.60 13.07
C SER A 64 -2.39 16.01 12.29
N TYR A 65 -2.54 14.68 12.34
CA TYR A 65 -3.56 13.93 11.63
C TYR A 65 -4.79 13.60 12.49
N GLN A 66 -4.70 13.75 13.82
CA GLN A 66 -5.82 13.49 14.72
C GLN A 66 -7.06 14.32 14.34
N ASP A 67 -8.22 13.67 14.30
CA ASP A 67 -9.52 14.24 13.91
C ASP A 67 -9.58 14.85 12.50
N LYS A 68 -8.52 14.68 11.70
CA LYS A 68 -8.52 15.00 10.27
C LYS A 68 -9.17 13.88 9.48
N GLN A 69 -9.60 14.20 8.27
CA GLN A 69 -10.11 13.21 7.34
C GLN A 69 -9.02 12.19 7.05
N ASP A 70 -9.32 10.91 7.27
CA ASP A 70 -8.45 9.82 6.86
C ASP A 70 -8.54 9.64 5.34
N CYS A 71 -7.65 8.85 4.76
CA CYS A 71 -7.65 8.50 3.35
C CYS A 71 -7.30 7.02 3.20
N ALA A 72 -8.04 6.29 2.38
CA ALA A 72 -7.62 4.97 1.92
C ALA A 72 -6.69 5.13 0.71
N ARG A 73 -5.87 4.11 0.44
CA ARG A 73 -4.94 4.13 -0.69
C ARG A 73 -4.90 2.79 -1.41
N ILE A 74 -4.91 2.83 -2.73
CA ILE A 74 -4.57 1.70 -3.59
C ILE A 74 -3.36 2.13 -4.41
N PHE A 75 -2.28 1.37 -4.35
CA PHE A 75 -1.15 1.58 -5.24
C PHE A 75 -0.66 0.27 -5.84
N VAL A 76 0.00 0.40 -6.99
CA VAL A 76 0.70 -0.67 -7.67
C VAL A 76 2.08 -0.18 -8.06
N ALA A 77 3.10 -1.02 -7.93
CA ALA A 77 4.44 -0.74 -8.40
C ALA A 77 4.99 -1.91 -9.23
N VAL A 78 5.61 -1.56 -10.35
CA VAL A 78 6.46 -2.48 -11.12
C VAL A 78 7.89 -2.24 -10.67
N VAL A 79 8.52 -3.28 -10.17
CA VAL A 79 9.83 -3.21 -9.50
C VAL A 79 10.83 -4.15 -10.16
N ASN A 80 12.12 -3.93 -9.91
CA ASN A 80 13.18 -4.87 -10.24
C ASN A 80 14.00 -5.12 -8.99
N TRP A 81 13.49 -6.02 -8.14
CA TRP A 81 14.02 -6.27 -6.81
C TRP A 81 14.64 -7.65 -6.69
N LYS A 82 15.75 -7.72 -5.94
CA LYS A 82 16.47 -8.96 -5.62
C LYS A 82 15.92 -9.68 -4.38
N ALA A 83 15.14 -8.98 -3.55
CA ALA A 83 14.53 -9.47 -2.31
C ALA A 83 13.17 -8.78 -2.11
N GLN A 84 12.35 -9.28 -1.20
CA GLN A 84 11.14 -8.57 -0.75
C GLN A 84 11.50 -7.38 0.12
N HIS A 85 10.62 -6.38 0.13
CA HIS A 85 10.72 -5.23 1.01
C HIS A 85 9.85 -5.39 2.25
N GLY A 86 10.46 -5.44 3.43
CA GLY A 86 9.73 -5.57 4.70
C GLY A 86 9.25 -4.23 5.24
N VAL A 87 7.96 -4.12 5.53
CA VAL A 87 7.35 -3.01 6.30
C VAL A 87 6.81 -3.57 7.60
N THR A 88 7.35 -3.11 8.72
CA THR A 88 7.02 -3.62 10.05
C THR A 88 6.28 -2.57 10.86
N SER A 89 5.16 -2.98 11.45
CA SER A 89 4.32 -2.17 12.34
C SER A 89 3.98 -2.98 13.61
N GLY A 90 3.83 -2.30 14.75
CA GLY A 90 3.51 -2.97 16.00
C GLY A 90 3.76 -2.11 17.23
N MET A 91 4.17 -2.74 18.33
CA MET A 91 4.41 -2.07 19.62
C MET A 91 5.75 -1.33 19.71
N THR A 92 6.57 -1.38 18.66
CA THR A 92 7.87 -0.70 18.55
C THR A 92 7.84 0.33 17.43
N GLU A 93 8.91 1.13 17.33
CA GLU A 93 9.08 2.03 16.20
C GLU A 93 8.94 1.26 14.87
N PRO A 94 8.09 1.72 13.94
CA PRO A 94 7.87 1.04 12.68
C PRO A 94 9.10 1.19 11.79
N ALA A 95 9.26 0.27 10.83
CA ALA A 95 10.42 0.26 9.94
C ALA A 95 10.03 -0.13 8.52
N GLY A 96 10.81 0.34 7.54
CA GLY A 96 10.63 0.00 6.13
C GLY A 96 9.57 0.82 5.39
N MET A 97 8.95 1.83 6.01
CA MET A 97 7.95 2.64 5.32
C MET A 97 8.51 3.28 4.05
N TRP A 98 7.72 3.24 2.99
CA TRP A 98 8.11 3.71 1.67
C TRP A 98 6.89 4.22 0.92
N ASP A 99 7.15 5.04 -0.09
CA ASP A 99 6.11 5.52 -1.00
C ASP A 99 6.65 5.43 -2.44
N PRO A 100 6.01 4.64 -3.32
CA PRO A 100 6.44 4.52 -4.71
C PRO A 100 6.34 5.83 -5.49
N ALA A 101 5.54 6.80 -5.04
CA ALA A 101 5.42 8.13 -5.64
C ALA A 101 6.55 9.08 -5.23
N VAL A 102 7.30 8.77 -4.17
CA VAL A 102 8.38 9.61 -3.63
C VAL A 102 9.76 8.99 -3.87
N LYS A 103 9.86 7.66 -3.87
CA LYS A 103 11.11 6.92 -4.07
C LYS A 103 11.16 6.26 -5.44
N THR A 104 12.34 6.28 -6.05
CA THR A 104 12.64 5.56 -7.31
C THR A 104 13.42 4.26 -7.08
N SER A 105 13.88 4.00 -5.86
CA SER A 105 14.61 2.79 -5.48
C SER A 105 14.60 2.57 -3.97
N LEU A 106 14.85 1.33 -3.59
CA LEU A 106 15.07 0.84 -2.22
C LEU A 106 16.31 -0.07 -2.22
N ASP A 107 16.70 -0.61 -1.07
CA ASP A 107 17.93 -1.41 -0.93
C ASP A 107 17.88 -2.73 -1.72
N GLU A 108 16.68 -3.28 -1.90
CA GLU A 108 16.41 -4.46 -2.71
C GLU A 108 16.38 -4.19 -4.21
N GLY A 109 16.24 -2.93 -4.65
CA GLY A 109 16.38 -2.55 -6.06
C GLY A 109 15.50 -1.39 -6.53
N ALA A 110 15.35 -1.28 -7.85
CA ALA A 110 14.69 -0.15 -8.49
C ALA A 110 13.15 -0.28 -8.49
N ILE A 111 12.48 0.86 -8.34
CA ILE A 111 11.05 1.02 -8.64
C ILE A 111 10.98 1.58 -10.07
N LEU A 112 10.48 0.79 -11.02
CA LEU A 112 10.48 1.15 -12.44
C LEU A 112 9.33 2.09 -12.80
N GLY A 113 8.18 1.89 -12.16
CA GLY A 113 7.01 2.74 -12.28
C GLY A 113 5.92 2.33 -11.30
N TYR A 114 4.93 3.20 -11.14
CA TYR A 114 3.84 3.00 -10.20
C TYR A 114 2.53 3.59 -10.70
N GLY A 115 1.40 3.06 -10.23
CA GLY A 115 0.09 3.69 -10.30
C GLY A 115 -0.43 3.91 -8.89
N ASP A 116 -1.14 5.01 -8.65
CA ASP A 116 -1.58 5.39 -7.31
C ASP A 116 -3.00 5.98 -7.33
N LEU A 117 -3.77 5.66 -6.29
CA LEU A 117 -5.10 6.19 -6.04
C LEU A 117 -5.26 6.45 -4.55
N VAL A 118 -5.42 7.73 -4.20
CA VAL A 118 -5.81 8.15 -2.86
C VAL A 118 -7.33 8.38 -2.84
N ILE A 119 -8.03 7.65 -1.98
CA ILE A 119 -9.48 7.72 -1.83
C ILE A 119 -9.78 8.57 -0.60
N THR A 120 -10.24 9.78 -0.85
CA THR A 120 -10.56 10.76 0.20
C THR A 120 -12.04 10.79 0.55
N GLN A 121 -12.92 10.16 -0.23
CA GLN A 121 -14.37 10.22 -0.03
C GLN A 121 -15.00 8.84 0.04
N THR A 122 -16.08 8.74 0.81
CA THR A 122 -16.90 7.52 0.88
C THR A 122 -17.55 7.23 -0.47
N ALA A 123 -17.37 6.01 -0.95
CA ALA A 123 -18.01 5.44 -2.13
C ALA A 123 -18.93 4.29 -1.69
N THR A 124 -20.24 4.57 -1.59
CA THR A 124 -21.26 3.60 -1.15
C THR A 124 -21.57 2.54 -2.21
N GLY A 125 -21.40 2.89 -3.49
CA GLY A 125 -21.49 2.00 -4.64
C GLY A 125 -20.12 1.64 -5.21
N TRP A 126 -20.08 0.63 -6.08
CA TRP A 126 -18.86 0.26 -6.80
C TRP A 126 -18.42 1.41 -7.71
N VAL A 127 -17.17 1.84 -7.57
CA VAL A 127 -16.51 2.82 -8.44
C VAL A 127 -15.44 2.09 -9.24
N GLU A 128 -15.43 2.29 -10.55
CA GLU A 128 -14.31 1.89 -11.41
C GLU A 128 -13.23 2.97 -11.37
N ALA A 129 -12.01 2.57 -11.04
CA ALA A 129 -10.83 3.42 -11.09
C ALA A 129 -9.82 2.89 -12.10
N THR A 130 -9.09 3.82 -12.71
CA THR A 130 -7.94 3.52 -13.56
C THR A 130 -6.75 4.26 -12.97
N LEU A 131 -5.74 3.51 -12.53
CA LEU A 131 -4.48 4.02 -11.99
C LEU A 131 -3.45 4.03 -13.13
N PRO A 132 -3.23 5.17 -13.81
CA PRO A 132 -2.22 5.24 -14.87
C PRO A 132 -0.82 5.05 -14.29
N PHE A 133 0.03 4.34 -15.03
CA PHE A 133 1.42 4.15 -14.61
C PHE A 133 2.27 5.40 -14.91
N ASN A 134 2.90 5.93 -13.86
CA ASN A 134 4.02 6.83 -13.95
C ASN A 134 5.32 6.02 -14.01
N TRP A 135 5.97 6.01 -15.17
CA TRP A 135 7.21 5.28 -15.41
C TRP A 135 8.43 6.17 -15.19
N TYR A 136 9.22 5.87 -14.16
CA TYR A 136 10.51 6.50 -13.92
C TYR A 136 11.55 6.06 -14.97
N ALA A 137 11.63 4.75 -15.22
CA ALA A 137 12.60 4.16 -16.13
C ALA A 137 11.96 3.82 -17.48
N LYS A 138 11.73 4.85 -18.31
CA LYS A 138 10.99 4.74 -19.60
C LYS A 138 11.59 3.73 -20.58
N ASP A 139 12.92 3.59 -20.59
CA ASP A 139 13.64 2.70 -21.52
C ASP A 139 14.10 1.37 -20.90
N ALA A 140 13.81 1.14 -19.61
CA ALA A 140 14.18 -0.13 -18.99
C ALA A 140 13.46 -1.32 -19.65
N ALA A 141 14.09 -2.49 -19.64
CA ALA A 141 13.41 -3.72 -20.01
C ALA A 141 12.25 -4.00 -19.03
N ASN A 142 11.33 -4.86 -19.46
CA ASN A 142 10.30 -5.39 -18.57
C ASN A 142 10.98 -6.30 -17.51
N PRO A 143 10.69 -6.18 -16.20
CA PRO A 143 11.39 -6.96 -15.16
C PRO A 143 10.87 -8.41 -15.08
N ALA A 144 10.57 -9.04 -16.22
CA ALA A 144 10.06 -10.41 -16.28
C ALA A 144 11.06 -11.44 -15.71
N SER A 145 12.36 -11.12 -15.69
CA SER A 145 13.42 -11.95 -15.10
C SER A 145 13.77 -11.58 -13.66
N ALA A 146 13.17 -10.54 -13.08
CA ALA A 146 13.45 -10.14 -11.72
C ALA A 146 12.82 -11.14 -10.72
N PRO A 147 13.51 -11.50 -9.62
CA PRO A 147 12.93 -12.36 -8.58
C PRO A 147 11.63 -11.81 -8.01
N PHE A 148 11.53 -10.48 -7.87
CA PHE A 148 10.33 -9.78 -7.43
C PHE A 148 10.08 -8.60 -8.36
N SER A 149 8.87 -8.55 -8.94
CA SER A 149 8.55 -7.62 -10.01
C SER A 149 7.18 -6.95 -9.91
N LEU A 150 6.33 -7.40 -8.98
CA LEU A 150 5.01 -6.83 -8.72
C LEU A 150 4.81 -6.52 -7.24
N VAL A 151 4.31 -5.31 -6.98
CA VAL A 151 3.70 -4.91 -5.71
C VAL A 151 2.32 -4.32 -5.99
N ILE A 152 1.30 -4.80 -5.30
CA ILE A 152 -0.01 -4.16 -5.14
C ILE A 152 -0.25 -4.00 -3.64
N SER A 153 -0.77 -2.85 -3.24
CA SER A 153 -1.16 -2.56 -1.87
C SER A 153 -2.49 -1.82 -1.85
N CYS A 154 -3.39 -2.25 -0.99
CA CYS A 154 -4.68 -1.64 -0.72
C CYS A 154 -4.76 -1.45 0.81
N ALA A 155 -4.87 -0.23 1.29
CA ALA A 155 -4.96 0.09 2.72
C ALA A 155 -6.17 0.96 3.02
N THR A 156 -6.91 0.65 4.09
CA THR A 156 -8.06 1.46 4.54
C THR A 156 -7.65 2.81 5.14
N SER A 157 -6.38 2.94 5.52
CA SER A 157 -5.77 4.15 6.08
C SER A 157 -4.35 4.29 5.54
N MET A 158 -4.04 5.41 4.91
CA MET A 158 -2.75 5.65 4.24
C MET A 158 -1.57 5.69 5.23
N ARG A 159 -1.82 6.12 6.48
CA ARG A 159 -0.82 6.07 7.57
C ARG A 159 -0.91 4.78 8.39
N GLY A 160 -1.55 3.75 7.85
CA GLY A 160 -1.84 2.53 8.59
C GLY A 160 -0.60 1.76 9.06
N ASP A 161 0.51 1.88 8.33
CA ASP A 161 1.81 1.30 8.72
C ASP A 161 2.38 1.95 9.99
N TYR A 162 1.94 3.17 10.33
CA TYR A 162 2.22 3.83 11.60
C TYR A 162 1.18 3.53 12.67
N LEU A 163 0.20 2.68 12.40
CA LEU A 163 -0.96 2.43 13.27
C LEU A 163 -1.79 3.73 13.51
N THR A 164 -1.81 4.61 12.52
CA THR A 164 -2.62 5.84 12.51
C THR A 164 -3.70 5.73 11.44
N GLY A 165 -4.96 5.98 11.81
CA GLY A 165 -6.09 5.87 10.90
C GLY A 165 -7.46 5.96 11.58
N CYS A 166 -8.49 5.68 10.81
CA CYS A 166 -9.87 5.61 11.27
C CYS A 166 -10.31 4.16 11.54
N SER A 167 -10.76 3.88 12.76
CA SER A 167 -11.23 2.56 13.22
C SER A 167 -12.49 2.06 12.51
N THR A 168 -13.18 2.92 11.76
CA THR A 168 -14.41 2.59 11.03
C THR A 168 -14.25 2.62 9.51
N ASN A 169 -13.04 2.89 9.01
CA ASN A 169 -12.80 2.82 7.58
C ASN A 169 -12.96 1.38 7.08
N THR A 170 -13.57 1.25 5.92
CA THR A 170 -13.66 -0.03 5.22
C THR A 170 -13.29 0.18 3.76
N MET A 171 -12.74 -0.86 3.13
CA MET A 171 -12.50 -0.87 1.70
C MET A 171 -12.77 -2.27 1.17
N GLN A 172 -13.48 -2.33 0.05
CA GLN A 172 -13.69 -3.54 -0.74
C GLN A 172 -13.10 -3.26 -2.11
N VAL A 173 -12.40 -4.24 -2.68
CA VAL A 173 -11.77 -4.14 -3.98
C VAL A 173 -12.11 -5.36 -4.82
N ASP A 174 -12.26 -5.18 -6.12
CA ASP A 174 -12.65 -6.22 -7.07
C ASP A 174 -12.09 -5.93 -8.47
N ASP A 175 -12.11 -6.93 -9.35
CA ASP A 175 -11.84 -6.80 -10.80
C ASP A 175 -10.53 -6.06 -11.15
N PHE A 176 -9.39 -6.53 -10.61
CA PHE A 176 -8.07 -6.00 -10.98
C PHE A 176 -7.70 -6.40 -12.42
N GLU A 177 -7.44 -5.43 -13.28
CA GLU A 177 -7.15 -5.66 -14.71
C GLU A 177 -5.99 -4.77 -15.21
N TRP A 178 -5.04 -5.36 -15.92
CA TRP A 178 -3.99 -4.58 -16.61
C TRP A 178 -4.53 -3.96 -17.89
N VAL A 179 -4.23 -2.68 -18.09
CA VAL A 179 -4.41 -2.00 -19.38
C VAL A 179 -3.06 -1.92 -20.07
N TYR A 180 -2.92 -2.54 -21.24
CA TYR A 180 -1.71 -2.47 -22.08
C TYR A 180 -1.84 -1.44 -23.18
#